data_AF-A0A1M6YQQ5-F1
#
_entry.id   AF-A0A1M6YQQ5-F1
#
_cell.length_a   1.000
_cell.length_b   1.000
_cell.length_c   1.000
_cell.angle_alpha   90.00
_cell.angle_beta   90.00
_cell.angle_gamma   90.00
#
_symmetry.space_group_name_H-M   'P 1'
#
loop_
_entity.id
_entity.type
_entity.pdbx_description
1 polymer ?
#
loop_
_entity_poly.entity_id
_entity_poly.type
_entity_poly.pdbx_seq_one_letter_code
_entity_poly.pdbx_strand_id
1 'polypeptide(L)'
;MRSVLRRPVVVTGLGIAAVLAVVALFVFEPWKLVVDEHVDEAVPTAPTAVAAPAGPAAAAEPMVLARGEFVAHEHASSGSVVVLGLPDGSRVLRLEDLRTSNGPKLRV
;
A
#
# COMPACT_ATOMS: atom_id res chain seq x y z
N MET A 1 -27.60 2.39 41.40
CA MET A 1 -26.70 2.49 40.23
C MET A 1 -26.81 3.82 39.48
N ARG A 2 -28.01 4.37 39.23
CA ARG A 2 -28.18 5.65 38.48
C ARG A 2 -27.60 6.90 39.16
N SER A 3 -27.42 6.91 40.48
CA SER A 3 -26.88 8.07 41.22
C SER A 3 -25.36 8.25 41.08
N VAL A 4 -24.61 7.16 40.88
CA VAL A 4 -23.16 7.20 40.71
C VAL A 4 -22.78 7.74 39.33
N LEU A 5 -23.53 7.34 38.30
CA LEU A 5 -23.37 7.85 36.92
C LEU A 5 -23.70 9.35 36.77
N ARG A 6 -24.39 9.96 37.74
CA ARG A 6 -24.72 11.40 37.72
C ARG A 6 -23.66 12.27 38.40
N ARG A 7 -22.65 11.68 39.05
CA ARG A 7 -21.55 12.46 39.62
C ARG A 7 -20.72 13.04 38.48
N PRO A 8 -20.45 14.36 38.47
CA PRO A 8 -19.76 15.01 37.36
C PRO A 8 -18.39 14.40 37.10
N VAL A 9 -17.66 13.99 38.16
CA VAL A 9 -16.36 13.32 38.05
C VAL A 9 -16.45 11.99 37.29
N VAL A 10 -17.51 11.21 37.51
CA VAL A 10 -17.71 9.92 36.83
C VAL A 10 -18.01 10.15 35.35
N VAL A 11 -18.85 11.14 35.02
CA VAL A 11 -19.17 11.51 33.64
C VAL A 11 -17.92 12.00 32.91
N THR A 12 -17.15 12.91 33.52
CA THR A 12 -15.90 13.42 32.94
C THR A 12 -14.88 12.30 32.74
N GLY A 13 -14.70 11.42 33.73
CA GLY A 13 -13.79 10.27 33.61
C GLY A 13 -14.18 9.33 32.48
N LEU A 14 -15.48 9.03 32.33
CA LEU A 14 -15.99 8.22 31.23
C LEU A 14 -15.77 8.89 29.87
N GLY A 15 -15.96 10.21 29.80
CA GLY A 15 -15.68 11.00 28.60
C GLY A 15 -14.22 10.90 28.17
N ILE A 16 -13.28 11.07 29.11
CA ILE A 16 -11.84 10.92 28.84
C ILE A 16 -11.50 9.51 28.38
N ALA A 17 -12.01 8.49 29.08
CA ALA A 17 -11.77 7.09 28.72
C ALA A 17 -12.31 6.78 27.31
N ALA A 18 -13.48 7.30 26.95
CA ALA A 18 -14.03 7.15 25.61
C ALA A 18 -13.15 7.80 24.54
N VAL A 19 -12.64 9.01 24.78
CA VAL A 19 -11.70 9.68 23.85
C VAL A 19 -10.42 8.86 23.68
N LEU A 20 -9.83 8.37 24.77
CA LEU A 20 -8.64 7.53 24.71
C LEU A 20 -8.88 6.23 23.94
N ALA A 21 -10.05 5.59 24.12
CA ALA A 21 -10.42 4.39 23.38
C ALA A 21 -10.54 4.66 21.87
N VAL A 22 -11.16 5.78 21.48
CA VAL A 22 -11.27 6.19 20.07
C VAL A 22 -9.88 6.43 19.49
N VAL A 23 -9.01 7.17 20.19
CA VAL A 23 -7.63 7.40 19.75
C VAL A 23 -6.88 6.08 19.59
N ALA A 24 -7.00 5.16 20.55
CA ALA A 24 -6.36 3.85 20.46
C ALA A 24 -6.84 3.06 19.23
N LEU A 25 -8.13 3.06 18.93
CA LEU A 25 -8.66 2.41 17.73
C LEU A 25 -8.06 2.99 16.44
N PHE A 26 -7.86 4.31 16.36
CA PHE A 26 -7.22 4.95 15.20
C PHE A 26 -5.69 4.76 15.14
N VAL A 27 -5.01 4.53 16.27
CA VAL A 27 -3.57 4.26 16.28
C VAL A 27 -3.27 2.82 15.92
N PHE A 28 -4.06 1.86 16.42
CA PHE A 28 -3.84 0.43 16.19
C PHE A 28 -4.53 -0.11 14.95
N GLU A 29 -5.58 0.56 14.46
CA GLU A 29 -6.31 0.24 13.23
C GLU A 29 -6.66 -1.27 13.08
N PRO A 30 -7.33 -1.91 14.07
CA PRO A 30 -7.51 -3.37 14.10
C PRO A 30 -8.29 -3.95 12.90
N TRP A 31 -9.05 -3.12 12.20
CA TRP A 31 -9.76 -3.52 10.98
C TRP A 31 -8.83 -3.88 9.82
N LYS A 32 -7.57 -3.41 9.81
CA LYS A 32 -6.58 -3.79 8.79
C LYS A 32 -6.21 -5.28 8.77
N LEU A 33 -6.65 -6.04 9.79
CA LEU A 33 -6.54 -7.50 9.81
C LEU A 33 -7.48 -8.21 8.82
N VAL A 34 -8.53 -7.52 8.36
CA VAL A 34 -9.55 -8.10 7.46
C VAL A 34 -9.80 -7.27 6.20
N VAL A 35 -9.17 -6.10 6.08
CA VAL A 35 -9.27 -5.20 4.92
C VAL A 35 -7.96 -5.21 4.15
N ASP A 36 -8.03 -5.48 2.86
CA ASP A 36 -6.86 -5.50 1.96
C ASP A 36 -6.73 -4.18 1.18
N GLU A 37 -5.49 -3.74 0.96
CA GLU A 37 -5.15 -2.62 0.08
C GLU A 37 -4.58 -3.18 -1.23
N HIS A 38 -5.14 -2.76 -2.37
CA HIS A 38 -4.73 -3.22 -3.70
C HIS A 38 -4.13 -2.06 -4.48
N VAL A 39 -3.07 -2.34 -5.20
CA VAL A 39 -2.33 -1.36 -5.99
C VAL A 39 -2.20 -1.90 -7.41
N ASP A 40 -2.81 -1.19 -8.35
CA ASP A 40 -2.90 -1.59 -9.76
C ASP A 40 -2.24 -0.54 -10.65
N GLU A 41 -0.94 -0.71 -10.93
CA GLU A 41 -0.21 0.15 -11.87
C GLU A 41 -0.31 -0.31 -13.33
N ALA A 42 -0.42 0.68 -14.22
CA ALA A 42 -0.26 0.48 -15.65
C ALA A 42 1.15 -0.04 -16.00
N VAL A 43 1.27 -0.72 -17.15
CA VAL A 43 2.57 -1.16 -17.66
C VAL A 43 3.48 0.06 -17.86
N PRO A 44 4.71 0.05 -17.31
CA PRO A 44 5.61 1.19 -17.44
C PRO A 44 6.01 1.39 -18.91
N THR A 45 5.82 2.61 -19.40
CA THR A 45 6.24 3.05 -20.73
C THR A 45 7.38 4.06 -20.62
N ALA A 46 8.35 4.00 -21.54
CA ALA A 46 9.38 5.03 -21.63
C ALA A 46 8.73 6.38 -21.98
N PRO A 47 9.21 7.51 -21.42
CA PRO A 47 8.73 8.82 -21.82
C PRO A 47 9.05 9.04 -23.30
N THR A 48 8.01 9.11 -24.13
CA THR A 48 8.15 9.49 -25.53
C THR A 48 8.61 10.94 -25.57
N ALA A 49 9.82 11.21 -26.07
CA ALA A 49 10.22 12.57 -26.37
C ALA A 49 9.16 13.18 -27.30
N VAL A 50 8.57 14.31 -26.91
CA VAL A 50 7.55 15.02 -27.70
C VAL A 50 8.20 15.49 -29.00
N ALA A 51 8.11 14.66 -30.04
CA ALA A 51 8.33 15.04 -31.42
C ALA A 51 6.96 15.21 -32.10
N ALA A 52 6.88 16.22 -32.96
CA ALA A 52 5.71 16.74 -33.69
C ALA A 52 4.78 15.66 -34.30
N PRO A 53 3.51 16.00 -34.67
CA PRO A 53 2.47 15.01 -34.88
C PRO A 53 2.73 14.16 -36.13
N ALA A 54 3.20 12.94 -35.93
CA ALA A 54 3.37 11.94 -36.98
C ALA A 54 2.89 10.57 -36.48
N GLY A 55 1.60 10.29 -36.72
CA GLY A 55 0.99 8.95 -36.65
C GLY A 55 1.01 8.26 -35.28
N PRO A 56 0.28 7.13 -35.12
CA PRO A 56 0.41 6.31 -33.94
C PRO A 56 1.76 5.60 -33.99
N ALA A 57 2.78 6.19 -33.35
CA ALA A 57 4.01 5.49 -33.04
C ALA A 57 3.66 4.35 -32.09
N ALA A 58 3.81 3.10 -32.54
CA ALA A 58 3.68 1.94 -31.68
C ALA A 58 4.69 2.10 -30.54
N ALA A 59 4.21 2.29 -29.32
CA ALA A 59 5.05 2.39 -28.15
C ALA A 59 5.85 1.08 -28.06
N ALA A 60 7.18 1.17 -28.15
CA ALA A 60 8.03 0.00 -28.04
C ALA A 60 7.78 -0.66 -26.67
N GLU A 61 7.51 -1.97 -26.68
CA GLU A 61 7.08 -2.70 -25.49
C GLU A 61 8.27 -2.96 -24.55
N PRO A 62 8.06 -2.92 -23.21
CA PRO A 62 9.09 -3.29 -22.25
C PRO A 62 9.53 -4.75 -22.42
N MET A 63 10.84 -5.00 -22.37
CA MET A 63 11.40 -6.35 -22.43
C MET A 63 11.71 -6.90 -21.03
N VAL A 64 11.41 -8.17 -20.78
CA VAL A 64 11.77 -8.82 -19.51
C VAL A 64 13.26 -9.15 -19.50
N LEU A 65 13.99 -8.61 -18.51
CA LEU A 65 15.42 -8.85 -18.33
C LEU A 65 15.70 -9.93 -17.29
N ALA A 66 14.89 -9.97 -16.22
CA ALA A 66 15.02 -10.95 -15.14
C ALA A 66 13.67 -11.16 -14.45
N ARG A 67 13.50 -12.34 -13.85
CA ARG A 67 12.34 -12.69 -13.03
C ARG A 67 12.79 -13.39 -11.75
N GLY A 68 12.06 -13.16 -10.67
CA GLY A 68 12.23 -13.85 -9.40
C GLY A 68 10.91 -13.94 -8.63
N GLU A 69 10.93 -14.65 -7.52
CA GLU A 69 9.78 -14.81 -6.62
C GLU A 69 10.11 -14.27 -5.23
N PHE A 70 9.08 -13.81 -4.53
CA PHE A 70 9.23 -13.40 -3.13
C PHE A 70 9.47 -14.62 -2.23
N VAL A 71 10.44 -14.48 -1.33
CA VAL A 71 10.69 -15.47 -0.28
C VAL A 71 10.09 -14.96 1.02
N ALA A 72 9.07 -15.65 1.54
CA ALA A 72 8.48 -15.33 2.83
C ALA A 72 9.51 -15.46 3.96
N HIS A 73 9.43 -14.54 4.93
CA HIS A 73 10.21 -14.56 6.17
C HIS A 73 9.24 -14.38 7.34
N GLU A 74 9.43 -13.35 8.19
CA GLU A 74 8.57 -13.05 9.35
C GLU A 74 7.11 -12.80 8.96
N HIS A 75 6.89 -12.18 7.80
CA HIS A 75 5.57 -11.93 7.25
C HIS A 75 5.34 -12.83 6.03
N ALA A 76 4.22 -13.56 6.05
CA ALA A 76 3.78 -14.34 4.89
C ALA A 76 3.70 -13.42 3.67
N SER A 77 4.49 -13.74 2.65
CA SER A 77 4.63 -12.92 1.44
C SER A 77 4.75 -13.83 0.23
N SER A 78 4.04 -13.48 -0.84
CA SER A 78 4.07 -14.19 -2.11
C SER A 78 3.92 -13.22 -3.28
N GLY A 79 4.17 -13.71 -4.49
CA GLY A 79 4.16 -12.95 -5.73
C GLY A 79 5.49 -13.05 -6.44
N SER A 80 5.65 -12.27 -7.51
CA SER A 80 6.86 -12.26 -8.31
C SER A 80 7.40 -10.86 -8.55
N VAL A 81 8.67 -10.80 -8.93
CA VAL A 81 9.38 -9.58 -9.28
C VAL A 81 9.92 -9.73 -10.68
N VAL A 82 9.70 -8.73 -11.52
CA VAL A 82 10.16 -8.69 -12.90
C VAL A 82 10.98 -7.42 -13.11
N VAL A 83 12.18 -7.56 -13.65
CA VAL A 83 12.98 -6.41 -14.11
C VAL A 83 12.69 -6.19 -15.59
N LEU A 84 12.08 -5.06 -15.91
CA LEU A 84 11.75 -4.64 -17.26
C LEU A 84 12.82 -3.68 -17.77
N GLY A 85 13.31 -3.94 -18.99
CA GLY A 85 14.10 -2.99 -19.77
C GLY A 85 13.17 -2.19 -20.66
N LEU A 86 13.27 -0.87 -20.62
CA LEU A 86 12.46 0.02 -21.43
C LEU A 86 13.21 0.39 -22.74
N PRO A 87 12.49 0.86 -23.77
CA PRO A 87 13.08 1.24 -25.06
C PRO A 87 14.11 2.36 -24.99
N ASP A 88 14.05 3.20 -23.96
CA ASP A 88 15.01 4.27 -23.69
C ASP A 88 16.30 3.78 -22.99
N GLY A 89 16.41 2.47 -22.75
CA GLY A 89 17.53 1.84 -22.04
C GLY A 89 17.41 1.90 -20.52
N SER A 90 16.38 2.56 -19.98
CA SER A 90 16.10 2.55 -18.53
C SER A 90 15.57 1.19 -18.08
N ARG A 91 15.51 0.99 -16.76
CA ARG A 91 15.02 -0.26 -16.16
C ARG A 91 14.02 0.04 -15.06
N VAL A 92 12.97 -0.75 -15.00
CA VAL A 92 11.93 -0.68 -13.96
C VAL A 92 11.83 -2.04 -13.29
N LEU A 93 11.84 -2.06 -11.96
CA LEU A 93 11.53 -3.24 -11.17
C LEU A 93 10.03 -3.24 -10.86
N ARG A 94 9.32 -4.24 -11.37
CA ARG A 94 7.88 -4.41 -11.20
C ARG A 94 7.60 -5.56 -10.24
N LEU A 95 6.65 -5.35 -9.34
CA LEU A 95 6.09 -6.39 -8.48
C LEU A 95 4.78 -6.87 -9.13
N GLU A 96 4.58 -8.18 -9.20
CA GLU A 96 3.41 -8.82 -9.77
C GLU A 96 2.76 -9.72 -8.72
N ASP A 97 1.43 -9.61 -8.59
CA ASP A 97 0.63 -10.43 -7.66
C ASP A 97 1.16 -10.43 -6.23
N LEU A 98 1.72 -9.29 -5.77
CA LEU A 98 2.24 -9.16 -4.42
C LEU A 98 1.10 -9.34 -3.40
N ARG A 99 1.25 -10.32 -2.52
CA ARG A 99 0.38 -10.56 -1.37
C ARG A 99 1.25 -10.56 -0.13
N THR A 100 0.96 -9.68 0.82
CA THR A 100 1.65 -9.61 2.11
C THR A 100 0.72 -9.07 3.20
N SER A 101 1.04 -9.32 4.47
CA SER A 101 0.24 -8.83 5.60
C SER A 101 0.35 -7.32 5.76
N ASN A 102 -0.76 -6.66 6.09
CA ASN A 102 -0.77 -5.24 6.41
C ASN A 102 0.05 -4.96 7.69
N GLY A 103 1.00 -4.03 7.60
CA GLY A 103 1.78 -3.54 8.72
C GLY A 103 1.37 -2.12 9.16
N PRO A 104 1.89 -1.63 10.30
CA PRO A 104 1.77 -0.23 10.66
C PRO A 104 2.40 0.66 9.58
N LYS A 105 1.82 1.85 9.35
CA LYS A 105 2.30 2.79 8.33
C LYS A 105 3.69 3.31 8.69
N LEU A 106 4.71 2.73 8.07
CA LEU A 106 6.09 3.19 8.17
C LEU A 106 6.23 4.54 7.42
N ARG A 107 6.90 5.51 8.01
CA ARG A 107 7.35 6.73 7.33
C ARG A 107 8.87 6.69 7.27
N VAL A 108 9.43 6.79 6.07
CA VAL A 108 10.87 6.84 5.78
C VAL A 108 11.25 8.12 5.08
#